data_AF-A0A1V5Q5X9-F1
#
_entry.id   AF-A0A1V5Q5X9-F1
#
_cell.length_a   1.000
_cell.length_b   1.000
_cell.length_c   1.000
_cell.angle_alpha   90.00
_cell.angle_beta   90.00
_cell.angle_gamma   90.00
#
_symmetry.space_group_name_H-M   'P 1'
#
loop_
_entity.id
_entity.type
_entity.pdbx_description
1 polymer ?
#
loop_
_entity_poly.entity_id
_entity_poly.type
_entity_poly.pdbx_seq_one_letter_code
_entity_poly.pdbx_strand_id
1 'polypeptide(L)'
;MYNMLVPVFFCVMGMLVNFAELKPVILFGLVYSIIAVAAKLIGCGLPAFLMNFNRLGAKRIGLGMVPRGEVALIVAGIGLSTGSIQHDVFGAAVMMTLLTTLLAPPLLAHSFDHRSGVRHRAEPSMEEIKTISLDFPSTDIASFMFSRLAQTFRNEEFFVYRLGPDVQTYQIRKDDMVFTLTQEGDSVQLSAPAKYEHVARFILLEELLTMQDLAKSFERMHNLDGMKSDLLKGVFDADE
;
A
#
# COMPACT_ATOMS: atom_id res chain seq x y z
N MET A 1 1.05 -25.73 -5.81
CA MET A 1 0.40 -26.13 -7.08
C MET A 1 0.60 -25.09 -8.19
N TYR A 2 0.25 -23.82 -7.97
CA TYR A 2 0.36 -22.73 -8.98
C TYR A 2 1.74 -22.62 -9.65
N ASN A 3 2.82 -22.57 -8.86
CA ASN A 3 4.20 -22.47 -9.37
C ASN A 3 4.63 -23.65 -10.28
N MET A 4 3.89 -24.76 -10.27
CA MET A 4 4.15 -25.91 -11.13
C MET A 4 3.22 -25.92 -12.36
N LEU A 5 1.93 -25.58 -12.20
CA LEU A 5 0.96 -25.64 -13.30
C LEU A 5 1.18 -24.53 -14.35
N VAL A 6 1.53 -23.32 -13.93
CA VAL A 6 1.67 -22.19 -14.86
C VAL A 6 2.79 -22.42 -15.88
N PRO A 7 4.03 -22.82 -15.49
CA PRO A 7 5.08 -23.12 -16.46
C PRO A 7 4.72 -24.29 -17.38
N VAL A 8 4.07 -25.33 -16.85
CA VAL A 8 3.63 -26.49 -17.64
C VAL A 8 2.59 -26.07 -18.68
N PHE A 9 1.62 -25.23 -18.31
CA PHE A 9 0.61 -24.69 -19.22
C PHE A 9 1.25 -23.93 -20.39
N PHE A 10 2.17 -23.00 -20.11
CA PHE A 10 2.86 -22.24 -21.16
C PHE A 10 3.75 -23.14 -22.04
N CYS A 11 4.38 -24.16 -21.46
CA CYS A 11 5.17 -25.14 -22.22
C CYS A 11 4.28 -25.95 -23.17
N VAL A 12 3.16 -26.49 -22.69
CA VAL A 12 2.22 -27.26 -23.52
C VAL A 12 1.61 -26.40 -24.62
N MET A 13 1.14 -25.20 -24.29
CA MET A 13 0.59 -24.26 -25.28
C MET A 13 1.64 -23.86 -26.32
N GLY A 14 2.90 -23.71 -25.92
CA GLY A 14 4.01 -23.44 -26.83
C GLY A 14 4.32 -24.60 -27.78
N MET A 15 4.29 -25.85 -27.29
CA MET A 15 4.52 -27.04 -28.11
C MET A 15 3.43 -27.27 -29.17
N LEU A 16 2.21 -26.79 -28.94
CA LEU A 16 1.11 -26.87 -29.92
C LEU A 16 1.28 -25.91 -31.11
N VAL A 17 2.24 -24.98 -31.05
CA VAL A 17 2.50 -24.02 -32.14
C VAL A 17 3.30 -24.70 -33.25
N ASN A 18 2.68 -24.82 -34.43
CA ASN A 18 3.38 -25.28 -35.61
C ASN A 18 4.01 -24.10 -36.38
N PHE A 19 5.33 -23.91 -36.22
CA PHE A 19 6.08 -22.87 -36.93
C PHE A 19 6.14 -23.06 -38.46
N ALA A 20 5.92 -24.28 -38.97
CA ALA A 20 5.89 -24.55 -40.40
C ALA A 20 4.63 -23.96 -41.05
N GLU A 21 3.50 -24.02 -40.35
CA GLU A 21 2.21 -23.46 -40.77
C GLU A 21 2.10 -21.94 -40.53
N LEU A 22 2.98 -21.38 -39.69
CA LEU A 22 3.06 -19.94 -39.45
C LEU A 22 3.62 -19.16 -40.65
N LYS A 23 4.49 -19.74 -41.49
CA LYS A 23 5.13 -19.03 -42.62
C LYS A 23 4.15 -18.25 -43.52
N PRO A 24 3.03 -18.83 -43.99
CA PRO A 24 2.03 -18.09 -44.76
C PRO A 24 1.16 -17.11 -43.94
N VAL A 25 1.12 -17.26 -42.61
CA VAL A 25 0.18 -16.58 -41.70
C VAL A 25 0.85 -15.50 -40.84
N ILE A 26 2.19 -15.40 -40.87
CA ILE A 26 2.96 -14.39 -40.11
C ILE A 26 2.46 -12.98 -40.39
N LEU A 27 2.16 -12.64 -41.65
CA LEU A 27 1.64 -11.32 -42.01
C LEU A 27 0.29 -11.06 -41.35
N PHE A 28 -0.61 -12.05 -41.39
CA PHE A 28 -1.92 -11.97 -40.75
C PHE A 28 -1.78 -11.83 -39.23
N GLY A 29 -0.94 -12.64 -38.60
CA GLY A 29 -0.71 -12.56 -37.15
C GLY A 29 -0.04 -11.25 -36.71
N LEU A 30 0.84 -10.66 -37.54
CA LEU A 30 1.44 -9.35 -37.27
C LEU A 30 0.39 -8.24 -37.34
N VAL A 31 -0.41 -8.21 -38.41
CA VAL A 31 -1.51 -7.25 -38.57
C VAL A 31 -2.51 -7.40 -37.43
N TYR A 32 -2.89 -8.63 -37.09
CA TYR A 32 -3.78 -8.92 -35.96
C TYR A 32 -3.20 -8.43 -34.63
N SER A 33 -1.90 -8.60 -34.41
CA SER A 33 -1.21 -8.09 -33.22
C SER A 33 -1.25 -6.56 -33.14
N ILE A 34 -0.97 -5.87 -34.25
CA ILE A 34 -1.02 -4.40 -34.31
C ILE A 34 -2.44 -3.89 -34.03
N ILE A 35 -3.46 -4.52 -34.63
CA ILE A 35 -4.86 -4.18 -34.39
C ILE A 35 -5.23 -4.44 -32.92
N ALA A 36 -4.80 -5.55 -32.33
CA ALA A 36 -5.07 -5.87 -30.93
C ALA A 36 -4.44 -4.82 -29.98
N VAL A 37 -3.21 -4.40 -30.25
CA VAL A 37 -2.54 -3.33 -29.50
C VAL A 37 -3.30 -2.01 -29.65
N ALA A 38 -3.62 -1.60 -30.89
CA ALA A 38 -4.35 -0.37 -31.15
C ALA A 38 -5.74 -0.36 -30.48
N ALA A 39 -6.46 -1.48 -30.54
CA ALA A 39 -7.76 -1.64 -29.91
C ALA A 39 -7.69 -1.48 -28.39
N LYS A 40 -6.63 -1.97 -27.73
CA LYS A 40 -6.42 -1.78 -26.29
C LYS A 40 -6.01 -0.35 -25.95
N LEU A 41 -5.11 0.24 -26.73
CA LEU A 41 -4.68 1.63 -26.53
C LEU A 41 -5.85 2.61 -26.68
N ILE A 42 -6.70 2.41 -27.68
CA ILE A 42 -7.86 3.28 -27.92
C ILE A 42 -8.99 2.93 -26.95
N GLY A 43 -9.34 1.65 -26.81
CA GLY A 43 -10.46 1.18 -26.00
C GLY A 43 -10.32 1.48 -24.51
N CYS A 44 -9.10 1.38 -23.96
CA CYS A 44 -8.83 1.72 -22.56
C CYS A 44 -8.30 3.15 -22.39
N GLY A 45 -7.59 3.69 -23.39
CA GLY A 45 -7.03 5.05 -23.31
C GLY A 45 -8.06 6.16 -23.52
N LEU A 46 -9.07 5.97 -24.38
CA LEU A 46 -10.12 6.96 -24.60
C LEU A 46 -10.97 7.22 -23.35
N PRO A 47 -11.54 6.21 -22.65
CA PRO A 47 -12.26 6.46 -21.41
C PRO A 47 -11.34 7.02 -20.32
N ALA A 48 -10.08 6.58 -20.24
CA ALA A 48 -9.11 7.17 -19.31
C ALA A 48 -8.89 8.67 -19.58
N PHE A 49 -8.80 9.06 -20.86
CA PHE A 49 -8.65 10.46 -21.27
C PHE A 49 -9.91 11.31 -21.02
N LEU A 50 -11.10 10.72 -21.14
CA LEU A 50 -12.37 11.37 -20.76
C LEU A 50 -12.49 11.54 -19.23
N MET A 51 -11.80 10.70 -18.46
CA MET A 51 -11.63 10.84 -17.03
C MET A 51 -10.46 11.79 -16.70
N ASN A 52 -10.03 11.82 -15.45
CA ASN A 52 -8.99 12.73 -14.95
C ASN A 52 -7.55 12.37 -15.38
N PHE A 53 -7.34 11.62 -16.46
CA PHE A 53 -6.00 11.28 -16.96
C PHE A 53 -5.57 12.17 -18.13
N ASN A 54 -4.29 12.53 -18.16
CA ASN A 54 -3.70 13.25 -19.28
C ASN A 54 -3.33 12.27 -20.42
N ARG A 55 -2.87 12.79 -21.57
CA ARG A 55 -2.45 11.95 -22.71
C ARG A 55 -1.37 10.91 -22.36
N LEU A 56 -0.52 11.21 -21.38
CA LEU A 56 0.52 10.30 -20.91
C LEU A 56 -0.09 9.20 -20.02
N GLY A 57 -0.97 9.55 -19.08
CA GLY A 57 -1.68 8.58 -18.24
C GLY A 57 -2.62 7.67 -19.03
N ALA A 58 -3.36 8.22 -19.99
CA ALA A 58 -4.20 7.43 -20.90
C ALA A 58 -3.37 6.41 -21.71
N LYS A 59 -2.18 6.80 -22.20
CA LYS A 59 -1.24 5.89 -22.86
C LYS A 59 -0.72 4.82 -21.90
N ARG A 60 -0.34 5.17 -20.67
CA ARG A 60 0.10 4.20 -19.64
C ARG A 60 -0.97 3.16 -19.33
N ILE A 61 -2.22 3.59 -19.18
CA ILE A 61 -3.36 2.70 -18.95
C ILE A 61 -3.57 1.78 -20.14
N GLY A 62 -3.61 2.33 -21.36
CA GLY A 62 -3.76 1.53 -22.57
C GLY A 62 -2.66 0.48 -22.72
N LEU A 63 -1.41 0.88 -22.47
CA LEU A 63 -0.22 0.03 -22.61
C LEU A 63 -0.13 -1.04 -21.53
N GLY A 64 -0.56 -0.73 -20.31
CA GLY A 64 -0.70 -1.70 -19.23
C GLY A 64 -1.78 -2.77 -19.50
N MET A 65 -2.71 -2.50 -20.41
CA MET A 65 -3.79 -3.42 -20.81
C MET A 65 -3.51 -4.18 -22.11
N VAL A 66 -2.33 -3.97 -22.72
CA VAL A 66 -1.87 -4.68 -23.93
C VAL A 66 -1.49 -6.15 -23.66
N PRO A 67 -0.73 -6.50 -22.61
CA PRO A 67 -0.31 -7.89 -22.41
C PRO A 67 -1.55 -8.79 -22.28
N ARG A 68 -1.64 -9.80 -23.15
CA ARG A 68 -2.64 -10.85 -23.05
C ARG A 68 -2.02 -12.06 -22.37
N GLY A 69 -2.73 -12.61 -21.39
CA GLY A 69 -2.25 -13.73 -20.60
C GLY A 69 -2.80 -15.08 -21.04
N GLU A 70 -2.83 -15.98 -20.06
CA GLU A 70 -3.33 -17.34 -20.13
C GLU A 70 -4.74 -17.48 -20.72
N VAL A 71 -5.67 -16.56 -20.40
CA VAL A 71 -7.07 -16.66 -20.84
C VAL A 71 -7.21 -16.67 -22.36
N ALA A 72 -6.41 -15.88 -23.07
CA ALA A 72 -6.43 -15.84 -24.53
C ALA A 72 -5.99 -17.19 -25.14
N LEU A 73 -4.98 -17.81 -24.53
CA LEU A 73 -4.47 -19.12 -24.95
C LEU A 73 -5.45 -20.25 -24.61
N ILE A 74 -6.13 -20.18 -23.45
CA ILE A 74 -7.17 -21.15 -23.07
C ILE A 74 -8.31 -21.12 -24.08
N VAL A 75 -8.84 -19.93 -24.40
CA VAL A 75 -9.93 -19.78 -25.38
C VAL A 75 -9.50 -20.26 -26.76
N ALA A 76 -8.28 -19.94 -27.19
CA ALA A 76 -7.72 -20.44 -28.45
C ALA A 76 -7.59 -21.97 -28.46
N GLY A 77 -7.14 -22.58 -27.35
CA GLY A 77 -7.01 -24.03 -27.19
C GLY A 77 -8.37 -24.75 -27.21
N ILE A 78 -9.39 -24.18 -26.57
CA ILE A 78 -10.77 -24.69 -26.65
C ILE A 78 -11.32 -24.55 -28.07
N GLY A 79 -11.03 -23.44 -28.75
CA GLY A 79 -11.41 -23.23 -30.15
C GLY A 79 -10.80 -24.27 -31.09
N LEU A 80 -9.54 -24.64 -30.84
CA LEU A 80 -8.85 -25.69 -31.60
C LEU A 80 -9.43 -27.08 -31.30
N SER A 81 -9.68 -27.42 -30.03
CA SER A 81 -10.20 -28.75 -29.65
C SER A 81 -11.64 -29.00 -30.11
N THR A 82 -12.44 -27.94 -30.21
CA THR A 82 -13.81 -27.99 -30.76
C THR A 82 -13.87 -27.99 -32.28
N GLY A 83 -12.72 -27.79 -32.96
CA GLY A 83 -12.66 -27.64 -34.41
C GLY A 83 -13.19 -26.29 -34.94
N SER A 84 -13.45 -25.33 -34.04
CA SER A 84 -13.93 -23.99 -34.40
C SER A 84 -12.84 -23.12 -35.03
N ILE A 85 -11.57 -23.43 -34.73
CA ILE A 85 -10.39 -22.68 -35.17
C ILE A 85 -9.36 -23.69 -35.73
N GLN A 86 -8.76 -23.35 -36.89
CA GLN A 86 -7.72 -24.14 -37.53
C GLN A 86 -6.32 -23.84 -36.92
N HIS A 87 -5.34 -24.71 -37.18
CA HIS A 87 -4.00 -24.61 -36.59
C HIS A 87 -3.25 -23.32 -36.95
N ASP A 88 -3.55 -22.74 -38.11
CA ASP A 88 -3.07 -21.44 -38.59
C ASP A 88 -3.49 -20.28 -37.68
N VAL A 89 -4.78 -20.20 -37.34
CA VAL A 89 -5.34 -19.15 -36.49
C VAL A 89 -4.94 -19.36 -35.02
N PHE A 90 -4.80 -20.61 -34.59
CA PHE A 90 -4.22 -20.93 -33.28
C PHE A 90 -2.78 -20.39 -33.18
N GLY A 91 -1.93 -20.68 -34.18
CA GLY A 91 -0.57 -20.15 -34.26
C GLY A 91 -0.51 -18.63 -34.24
N ALA A 92 -1.41 -17.95 -34.98
CA ALA A 92 -1.52 -16.50 -34.97
C ALA A 92 -1.93 -15.93 -33.60
N ALA A 93 -2.84 -16.59 -32.87
CA ALA A 93 -3.27 -16.17 -31.54
C ALA A 93 -2.15 -16.34 -30.49
N VAL A 94 -1.38 -17.43 -30.56
CA VAL A 94 -0.22 -17.64 -29.69
C VAL A 94 0.87 -16.60 -30.00
N MET A 95 1.18 -16.37 -31.27
CA MET A 95 2.16 -15.36 -31.69
C MET A 95 1.76 -13.96 -31.20
N MET A 96 0.50 -13.55 -31.37
CA MET A 96 -0.01 -12.28 -30.86
C MET A 96 0.13 -12.17 -29.35
N THR A 97 -0.22 -13.23 -28.62
CA THR A 97 -0.12 -13.26 -27.14
C THR A 97 1.33 -13.12 -26.69
N LEU A 98 2.26 -13.83 -27.34
CA LEU A 98 3.69 -13.76 -27.04
C LEU A 98 4.26 -12.37 -27.36
N LEU A 99 3.98 -11.84 -28.56
CA LEU A 99 4.44 -10.51 -28.98
C LEU A 99 3.93 -9.41 -28.06
N THR A 100 2.63 -9.39 -27.76
CA THR A 100 2.04 -8.37 -26.88
C THR A 100 2.58 -8.45 -25.45
N THR A 101 2.88 -9.66 -24.96
CA THR A 101 3.43 -9.88 -23.61
C THR A 101 4.90 -9.49 -23.52
N LEU A 102 5.71 -9.76 -24.55
CA LEU A 102 7.12 -9.35 -24.56
C LEU A 102 7.29 -7.86 -24.79
N LEU A 103 6.45 -7.24 -25.64
CA LEU A 103 6.55 -5.83 -25.98
C LEU A 103 5.99 -4.91 -24.89
N ALA A 104 4.99 -5.34 -24.12
CA ALA A 104 4.34 -4.47 -23.15
C ALA A 104 5.26 -3.98 -22.01
N PRO A 105 6.06 -4.83 -21.32
CA PRO A 105 6.95 -4.37 -20.24
C PRO A 105 7.96 -3.29 -20.65
N PRO A 106 8.75 -3.42 -21.75
CA PRO A 106 9.71 -2.38 -22.13
C PRO A 106 9.00 -1.10 -22.58
N LEU A 107 7.90 -1.21 -23.33
CA LEU A 107 7.12 -0.04 -23.74
C LEU A 107 6.53 0.68 -22.52
N LEU A 108 6.00 -0.07 -21.56
CA LEU A 108 5.39 0.46 -20.35
C LEU A 108 6.45 1.13 -19.46
N ALA A 109 7.60 0.47 -19.25
CA ALA A 109 8.72 1.03 -18.51
C ALA A 109 9.19 2.35 -19.11
N HIS A 110 9.32 2.44 -20.44
CA HIS A 110 9.66 3.69 -21.12
C HIS A 110 8.58 4.79 -20.97
N SER A 111 7.32 4.40 -20.78
CA SER A 111 6.22 5.35 -20.54
C SER A 111 6.24 5.95 -19.13
N PHE A 112 6.85 5.27 -18.17
CA PHE A 112 7.02 5.75 -16.79
C PHE A 112 8.22 6.69 -16.65
N ASP A 113 8.16 7.85 -17.32
CA ASP A 113 8.98 9.02 -16.99
C ASP A 113 8.40 9.74 -15.74
N HIS A 114 9.20 10.53 -15.01
CA HIS A 114 8.87 11.17 -13.70
C HIS A 114 7.68 12.15 -13.71
N ARG A 115 6.93 12.24 -14.82
CA ARG A 115 5.77 13.11 -14.98
C ARG A 115 4.48 12.44 -14.51
N SER A 116 3.62 13.25 -13.89
CA SER A 116 2.27 12.86 -13.50
C SER A 116 1.44 12.42 -14.72
N GLY A 117 0.69 11.32 -14.58
CA GLY A 117 -0.25 10.82 -15.60
C GLY A 117 -1.67 11.38 -15.49
N VAL A 118 -1.94 12.22 -14.48
CA VAL A 118 -3.27 12.79 -14.24
C VAL A 118 -3.35 14.24 -14.71
N ARG A 119 -4.53 14.68 -15.16
CA ARG A 119 -4.78 16.02 -15.71
C ARG A 119 -4.95 17.04 -14.60
N HIS A 120 -5.78 16.72 -13.61
CA HIS A 120 -5.70 17.30 -12.29
C HIS A 120 -5.05 16.26 -11.39
N ARG A 121 -3.89 16.59 -10.81
CA ARG A 121 -3.57 15.97 -9.54
C ARG A 121 -4.70 16.43 -8.62
N ALA A 122 -5.53 15.52 -8.13
CA ALA A 122 -6.22 15.84 -6.89
C ALA A 122 -5.08 16.28 -5.99
N GLU A 123 -5.02 17.57 -5.65
CA GLU A 123 -4.14 17.97 -4.57
C GLU A 123 -4.50 16.98 -3.46
N PRO A 124 -3.55 16.17 -2.96
CA PRO A 124 -3.84 15.44 -1.73
C PRO A 124 -4.35 16.54 -0.84
N SER A 125 -5.62 16.49 -0.42
CA SER A 125 -6.25 17.59 0.28
C SER A 125 -5.21 18.07 1.27
N MET A 126 -4.56 19.20 0.98
CA MET A 126 -3.58 19.78 1.88
C MET A 126 -4.47 20.42 2.92
N GLU A 127 -5.23 19.59 3.63
CA GLU A 127 -5.58 19.89 4.98
C GLU A 127 -4.23 20.09 5.62
N GLU A 128 -3.88 21.35 5.80
CA GLU A 128 -2.65 21.79 6.40
C GLU A 128 -2.43 20.93 7.64
N ILE A 129 -1.44 20.03 7.57
CA ILE A 129 -1.18 19.11 8.66
C ILE A 129 -0.47 19.94 9.71
N LYS A 130 -1.14 20.16 10.83
CA LYS A 130 -0.53 20.85 11.97
C LYS A 130 0.10 19.81 12.89
N THR A 131 1.38 20.01 13.16
CA THR A 131 2.13 19.19 14.10
C THR A 131 2.17 19.87 15.45
N ILE A 132 1.77 19.15 16.49
CA ILE A 132 1.87 19.56 17.88
C ILE A 132 3.06 18.81 18.46
N SER A 133 4.14 19.53 18.80
CA SER A 133 5.32 18.96 19.45
C SER A 133 5.25 19.15 20.96
N LEU A 134 5.59 18.10 21.69
CA LEU A 134 5.75 18.10 23.14
C LEU A 134 7.17 17.64 23.46
N ASP A 135 7.94 18.52 24.09
CA ASP A 135 9.33 18.25 24.45
C ASP A 135 9.40 17.83 25.92
N PHE A 136 10.11 16.74 26.20
CA PHE A 136 10.25 16.18 27.54
C PHE A 136 11.69 16.23 28.05
N PRO A 137 11.93 16.20 29.37
CA PRO A 137 13.28 16.31 29.94
C PRO A 137 14.20 15.11 29.64
N SER A 138 13.62 13.96 29.26
CA SER A 138 14.38 12.75 28.93
C SER A 138 13.62 11.88 27.93
N THR A 139 14.38 11.07 27.19
CA THR A 139 13.84 10.05 26.28
C THR A 139 12.92 9.05 26.99
N ASP A 140 13.22 8.71 28.25
CA ASP A 140 12.41 7.77 29.04
C ASP A 140 11.03 8.37 29.31
N ILE A 141 10.96 9.64 29.72
CA ILE A 141 9.69 10.35 29.92
C ILE A 141 8.94 10.47 28.60
N ALA A 142 9.62 10.82 27.50
CA ALA A 142 9.00 10.89 26.18
C ALA A 142 8.40 9.55 25.75
N SER A 143 9.11 8.44 25.98
CA SER A 143 8.63 7.08 25.62
C SER A 143 7.45 6.62 26.47
N PHE A 144 7.47 6.95 27.77
CA PHE A 144 6.36 6.72 28.68
C PHE A 144 5.13 7.53 28.26
N MET A 145 5.31 8.82 27.98
CA MET A 145 4.26 9.72 27.52
C MET A 145 3.70 9.30 26.17
N PHE A 146 4.55 8.92 25.22
CA PHE A 146 4.14 8.38 23.92
C PHE A 146 3.24 7.14 24.07
N SER A 147 3.65 6.21 24.96
CA SER A 147 2.89 4.99 25.23
C SER A 147 1.53 5.28 25.88
N ARG A 148 1.49 6.23 26.81
CA ARG A 148 0.26 6.70 27.47
C ARG A 148 -0.68 7.37 26.48
N LEU A 149 -0.18 8.32 25.69
CA LEU A 149 -0.95 8.99 24.65
C LEU A 149 -1.56 7.99 23.66
N ALA A 150 -0.76 7.03 23.18
CA ALA A 150 -1.26 5.98 22.30
C ALA A 150 -2.37 5.12 22.95
N GLN A 151 -2.30 4.90 24.27
CA GLN A 151 -3.35 4.22 25.03
C GLN A 151 -4.60 5.09 25.22
N THR A 152 -4.44 6.39 25.48
CA THR A 152 -5.56 7.33 25.63
C THR A 152 -6.38 7.40 24.34
N PHE A 153 -5.73 7.45 23.17
CA PHE A 153 -6.44 7.33 21.89
C PHE A 153 -7.21 6.01 21.75
N ARG A 154 -6.65 4.87 22.20
CA ARG A 154 -7.39 3.59 22.21
C ARG A 154 -8.60 3.61 23.14
N ASN A 155 -8.48 4.27 24.30
CA ASN A 155 -9.58 4.40 25.26
C ASN A 155 -10.69 5.30 24.71
N GLU A 156 -10.35 6.31 23.90
CA GLU A 156 -11.27 7.17 23.13
C GLU A 156 -11.84 6.49 21.87
N GLU A 157 -11.74 5.16 21.78
CA GLU A 157 -12.20 4.33 20.67
C GLU A 157 -11.54 4.63 19.31
N PHE A 158 -10.35 5.24 19.30
CA PHE A 158 -9.55 5.32 18.07
C PHE A 158 -8.83 4.01 17.81
N PHE A 159 -8.74 3.64 16.54
CA PHE A 159 -7.90 2.55 16.08
C PHE A 159 -6.45 3.03 15.95
N VAL A 160 -5.54 2.38 16.65
CA VAL A 160 -4.11 2.76 16.70
C VAL A 160 -3.27 1.64 16.08
N TYR A 161 -2.64 1.93 14.94
CA TYR A 161 -1.82 0.99 14.17
C TYR A 161 -0.36 1.42 14.15
N ARG A 162 0.56 0.50 14.42
CA ARG A 162 2.00 0.75 14.28
C ARG A 162 2.39 0.70 12.80
N LEU A 163 3.08 1.73 12.31
CA LEU A 163 3.45 1.85 10.89
C LEU A 163 4.83 1.27 10.54
N GLY A 164 5.74 1.10 11.50
CA GLY A 164 7.07 0.56 11.22
C GLY A 164 7.86 0.10 12.45
N PRO A 165 8.95 -0.65 12.23
CA PRO A 165 9.84 -1.11 13.29
C PRO A 165 10.85 -0.04 13.74
N ASP A 166 11.36 0.80 12.82
CA ASP A 166 12.52 1.68 13.05
C ASP A 166 12.19 2.98 13.78
N VAL A 167 11.02 3.58 13.51
CA VAL A 167 10.53 4.78 14.19
C VAL A 167 9.25 4.41 14.93
N GLN A 168 9.14 4.83 16.19
CA GLN A 168 7.90 4.68 16.97
C GLN A 168 6.84 5.61 16.38
N THR A 169 6.17 5.15 15.33
CA THR A 169 5.11 5.87 14.62
C THR A 169 3.81 5.07 14.68
N TYR A 170 2.79 5.69 15.25
CA TYR A 170 1.42 5.20 15.27
C TYR A 170 0.54 6.03 14.33
N GLN A 171 -0.22 5.34 13.49
CA GLN A 171 -1.36 5.92 12.80
C GLN A 171 -2.61 5.70 13.66
N ILE A 172 -3.29 6.79 13.98
CA ILE A 172 -4.49 6.81 14.81
C ILE A 172 -5.67 7.21 13.93
N ARG A 173 -6.74 6.42 13.91
CA ARG A 173 -7.88 6.64 13.00
C ARG A 173 -9.21 6.42 13.70
N LYS A 174 -10.18 7.30 13.45
CA LYS A 174 -11.59 7.15 13.86
C LYS A 174 -12.44 7.93 12.85
N ASP A 175 -13.44 7.27 12.26
CA ASP A 175 -14.28 7.85 11.20
C ASP A 175 -13.44 8.42 10.03
N ASP A 176 -13.51 9.74 9.80
CA ASP A 176 -12.72 10.48 8.82
C ASP A 176 -11.48 11.18 9.43
N MET A 177 -11.26 11.05 10.74
CA MET A 177 -10.11 11.59 11.45
C MET A 177 -8.90 10.67 11.28
N VAL A 178 -7.76 11.26 10.92
CA VAL A 178 -6.47 10.57 10.82
C VAL A 178 -5.43 11.40 11.55
N PHE A 179 -4.81 10.84 12.58
CA PHE A 179 -3.69 11.44 13.28
C PHE A 179 -2.45 10.55 13.16
N THR A 180 -1.28 11.16 13.26
CA THR A 180 0.00 10.45 13.30
C THR A 180 0.72 10.85 14.58
N LEU A 181 1.00 9.88 15.44
CA LEU A 181 1.79 10.08 16.65
C LEU A 181 3.19 9.49 16.42
N THR A 182 4.22 10.31 16.58
CA THR A 182 5.62 9.91 16.38
C THR A 182 6.45 10.33 17.60
N GLN A 183 7.44 9.51 17.97
CA GLN A 183 8.47 9.90 18.93
C GLN A 183 9.81 10.07 18.21
N GLU A 184 10.45 11.22 18.40
CA GLU A 184 11.81 11.51 17.96
C GLU A 184 12.64 11.92 19.18
N GLY A 185 13.40 10.96 19.72
CA GLY A 185 14.23 11.19 20.92
C GLY A 185 13.37 11.52 22.15
N ASP A 186 13.61 12.72 22.70
CA ASP A 186 12.90 13.31 23.84
C ASP A 186 11.64 14.11 23.46
N SER A 187 11.30 14.16 22.17
CA SER A 187 10.10 14.83 21.67
C SER A 187 9.03 13.84 21.22
N VAL A 188 7.76 14.17 21.50
CA VAL A 188 6.59 13.47 20.98
C VAL A 188 5.80 14.42 20.11
N GLN A 189 5.57 14.03 18.86
CA GLN A 189 4.88 14.82 17.85
C GLN A 189 3.55 14.17 17.48
N LEU A 190 2.47 14.95 17.54
CA LEU A 190 1.15 14.55 17.04
C LEU A 190 0.78 15.42 15.84
N SER A 191 0.67 14.81 14.68
CA SER A 191 0.29 15.45 13.43
C SER A 191 -1.18 15.19 13.13
N ALA A 192 -1.95 16.27 12.92
CA ALA A 192 -3.37 16.21 12.64
C ALA A 192 -3.74 17.15 11.49
N PRO A 193 -4.76 16.81 10.67
CA PRO A 193 -5.36 17.75 9.75
C PRO A 193 -5.84 19.01 10.48
N ALA A 194 -5.66 20.21 9.90
CA ALA A 194 -6.06 21.49 10.52
C ALA A 194 -7.52 21.51 11.00
N LYS A 195 -8.43 20.83 10.28
CA LYS A 195 -9.84 20.65 10.67
C LYS A 195 -10.01 20.00 12.06
N TYR A 196 -9.10 19.10 12.43
CA TYR A 196 -9.14 18.29 13.64
C TYR A 196 -8.04 18.63 14.66
N GLU A 197 -7.28 19.72 14.42
CA GLU A 197 -6.22 20.17 15.33
C GLU A 197 -6.73 20.35 16.77
N HIS A 198 -7.92 20.94 16.94
CA HIS A 198 -8.48 21.18 18.26
C HIS A 198 -8.78 19.90 19.03
N VAL A 199 -9.25 18.85 18.35
CA VAL A 199 -9.50 17.54 18.97
C VAL A 199 -8.18 16.94 19.46
N ALA A 200 -7.16 16.96 18.59
CA ALA A 200 -5.82 16.52 18.93
C ALA A 200 -5.25 17.27 20.14
N ARG A 201 -5.35 18.61 20.16
CA ARG A 201 -4.90 19.43 21.31
C ARG A 201 -5.65 19.12 22.59
N PHE A 202 -6.96 18.91 22.53
CA PHE A 202 -7.78 18.64 23.71
C PHE A 202 -7.39 17.31 24.36
N ILE A 203 -7.25 16.24 23.56
CA ILE A 203 -6.81 14.92 24.04
C ILE A 203 -5.40 14.99 24.65
N LEU A 204 -4.47 15.70 24.01
CA LEU A 204 -3.12 15.89 24.56
C LEU A 204 -3.15 16.65 25.90
N LEU A 205 -3.93 17.73 25.98
CA LEU A 205 -4.04 18.53 27.21
C LEU A 205 -4.63 17.71 28.36
N GLU A 206 -5.65 16.88 28.09
CA GLU A 206 -6.25 16.01 29.08
C GLU A 206 -5.26 14.98 29.65
N GLU A 207 -4.45 14.35 28.79
CA GLU A 207 -3.39 13.42 29.26
C GLU A 207 -2.30 14.17 30.05
N LEU A 208 -1.93 15.38 29.63
CA LEU A 208 -0.92 16.17 30.36
C LEU A 208 -1.42 16.62 31.74
N LEU A 209 -2.69 17.00 31.86
CA LEU A 209 -3.31 17.35 33.13
C LEU A 209 -3.40 16.14 34.07
N THR A 210 -3.82 14.99 33.57
CA THR A 210 -3.84 13.75 34.37
C THR A 210 -2.43 13.34 34.80
N MET A 211 -1.41 13.54 33.98
CA MET A 211 -0.01 13.35 34.37
C MET A 211 0.46 14.31 35.44
N GLN A 212 0.05 15.58 35.37
CA GLN A 212 0.36 16.55 36.41
C GLN A 212 -0.24 16.15 37.76
N ASP A 213 -1.48 15.64 37.77
CA ASP A 213 -2.13 15.18 38.99
C ASP A 213 -1.51 13.89 39.56
N LEU A 214 -1.05 12.98 38.69
CA LEU A 214 -0.26 11.81 39.09
C LEU A 214 1.05 12.23 39.74
N ALA A 215 1.79 13.16 39.13
CA ALA A 215 3.06 13.66 39.68
C ALA A 215 2.87 14.28 41.08
N LYS A 216 1.84 15.13 41.25
CA LYS A 216 1.48 15.69 42.57
C LYS A 216 1.10 14.60 43.59
N SER A 217 0.47 13.52 43.13
CA SER A 217 0.10 12.40 43.99
C SER A 217 1.33 11.63 44.47
N PHE A 218 2.34 11.48 43.61
CA PHE A 218 3.64 10.91 44.00
C PHE A 218 4.38 11.78 45.02
N GLU A 219 4.37 13.10 44.87
CA GLU A 219 4.99 14.02 45.86
C GLU A 219 4.33 13.91 47.24
N ARG A 220 3.03 13.61 47.30
CA ARG A 220 2.28 13.40 48.54
C ARG A 220 2.49 12.02 49.16
N MET A 221 3.14 11.09 48.45
CA MET A 221 3.42 9.74 48.93
C MET A 221 4.58 9.77 49.93
N HIS A 222 4.29 10.24 51.14
CA HIS A 222 5.27 10.55 52.18
C HIS A 222 5.93 9.33 52.86
N ASN A 223 5.64 8.09 52.41
CA ASN A 223 6.04 6.85 53.09
C ASN A 223 6.71 5.80 52.19
N LEU A 224 7.54 6.24 51.23
CA LEU A 224 8.39 5.34 50.44
C LEU A 224 9.31 4.49 51.34
N ASP A 225 9.76 5.04 52.47
CA ASP A 225 10.66 4.35 53.38
C ASP A 225 9.94 3.30 54.24
N GLY A 226 8.68 3.52 54.64
CA GLY A 226 7.87 2.51 55.32
C GLY A 226 7.50 1.35 54.40
N MET A 227 7.16 1.62 53.13
CA MET A 227 6.90 0.56 52.14
C MET A 227 8.16 -0.27 51.85
N LYS A 228 9.34 0.36 51.76
CA LYS A 228 10.61 -0.38 51.65
C LYS A 228 10.89 -1.21 52.90
N SER A 229 10.61 -0.67 54.09
CA SER A 229 10.80 -1.39 55.35
C SER A 229 9.89 -2.61 55.45
N ASP A 230 8.62 -2.50 55.05
CA ASP A 230 7.68 -3.63 55.05
C ASP A 230 8.05 -4.71 54.02
N LEU A 231 8.55 -4.31 52.85
CA LEU A 231 9.08 -5.25 51.85
C LEU A 231 10.35 -5.96 52.34
N LEU A 232 11.23 -5.25 53.06
CA LEU A 232 12.44 -5.84 53.63
C LEU A 232 12.14 -6.79 54.79
N LYS A 233 11.17 -6.47 55.66
CA LYS A 233 10.76 -7.37 56.75
C LYS A 233 10.29 -8.73 56.24
N GLY A 234 9.50 -8.77 55.16
CA GLY A 234 9.04 -10.02 54.56
C GLY A 234 10.14 -10.89 53.93
N VAL A 235 11.33 -10.34 53.69
CA VAL A 235 12.50 -11.08 53.18
C VAL A 235 13.35 -11.66 54.32
N PHE A 236 13.36 -11.03 55.50
CA PHE A 236 14.16 -11.46 56.64
C PHE A 236 13.39 -12.33 57.66
N ASP A 237 12.05 -12.33 57.65
CA ASP A 237 11.21 -13.18 58.53
C ASP A 237 10.99 -14.62 57.98
N ALA A 238 11.63 -15.00 56.86
CA ALA A 238 11.45 -16.32 56.24
C ALA A 238 12.49 -17.38 56.66
N ASP A 239 13.41 -17.05 57.58
CA ASP A 239 14.55 -17.90 57.98
C ASP A 239 14.59 -18.27 59.50
N GLU A 240 13.46 -18.27 60.21
CA GLU A 240 13.30 -18.94 61.53
C GLU A 240 12.21 -20.03 61.50
#